data_AF-A0A6T8JAN5-F1
#
_entry.id   AF-A0A6T8JAN5-F1
#
_cell.length_a   1.000
_cell.length_b   1.000
_cell.length_c   1.000
_cell.angle_alpha   90.00
_cell.angle_beta   90.00
_cell.angle_gamma   90.00
#
_symmetry.space_group_name_H-M   'P 1'
#
loop_
_entity.id
_entity.type
_entity.pdbx_description
1 polymer ?
#
loop_
_entity_poly.entity_id
_entity_poly.type
_entity_poly.pdbx_seq_one_letter_code
_entity_poly.pdbx_strand_id
1 'polypeptide(L)'
;AGGGGGRVLCVMTGEDCSSERYHCVAKPEVVICPAKYASGDLPAPYTAGDFVKVVKSSEADAMSVIDGVSDWTETETLRLLEGLEQHNEDWTLVADHVKTKSREQCIQHFLRLPIEDRYLSEPPAQQPPP
;
A
#
# COMPACT_ATOMS: atom_id res chain seq x y z
N ALA A 1 -30.03 0.66 -3.50
CA ALA A 1 -29.63 -0.51 -2.68
C ALA A 1 -28.13 -0.67 -2.83
N GLY A 2 -27.35 -0.10 -1.90
CA GLY A 2 -25.91 0.09 -2.06
C GLY A 2 -25.10 -0.80 -1.13
N GLY A 3 -23.99 -1.35 -1.66
CA GLY A 3 -22.83 -1.77 -0.88
C GLY A 3 -22.90 -3.12 -0.20
N GLY A 4 -23.06 -4.21 -0.96
CA GLY A 4 -22.84 -5.57 -0.47
C GLY A 4 -21.36 -5.85 -0.24
N GLY A 5 -20.74 -5.22 0.76
CA GLY A 5 -19.44 -5.64 1.26
C GLY A 5 -19.57 -7.06 1.80
N GLY A 6 -19.06 -8.04 1.06
CA GLY A 6 -19.22 -9.46 1.40
C GLY A 6 -18.72 -9.74 2.82
N ARG A 7 -19.66 -10.10 3.71
CA ARG A 7 -19.36 -10.60 5.05
C ARG A 7 -18.68 -11.96 4.91
N VAL A 8 -17.58 -12.18 5.60
CA VAL A 8 -16.87 -13.46 5.58
C VAL A 8 -16.93 -14.05 6.98
N LEU A 9 -17.54 -15.23 7.10
CA LEU A 9 -17.78 -15.86 8.40
C LEU A 9 -16.77 -16.98 8.66
N CYS A 10 -16.36 -17.12 9.91
CA CYS A 10 -15.56 -18.26 10.36
C CYS A 10 -16.40 -19.55 10.29
N VAL A 11 -15.88 -20.60 9.66
CA VAL A 11 -16.59 -21.88 9.52
C VAL A 11 -16.77 -22.62 10.85
N MET A 12 -15.98 -22.30 11.87
CA MET A 12 -16.02 -22.96 13.18
C MET A 12 -16.82 -22.19 14.23
N THR A 13 -16.78 -20.86 14.22
CA THR A 13 -17.47 -20.02 15.23
C THR A 13 -18.67 -19.26 14.66
N GLY A 14 -18.78 -19.13 13.33
CA GLY A 14 -19.84 -18.36 12.67
C GLY A 14 -19.68 -16.84 12.80
N GLU A 15 -18.61 -16.35 13.43
CA GLU A 15 -18.35 -14.93 13.64
C GLU A 15 -17.91 -14.24 12.34
N ASP A 16 -18.22 -12.94 12.20
CA ASP A 16 -17.71 -12.14 11.09
C ASP A 16 -16.21 -11.89 11.25
N CYS A 17 -15.46 -12.37 10.27
CA CYS A 17 -14.01 -12.23 10.14
C CYS A 17 -13.68 -11.43 8.88
N SER A 18 -14.54 -10.48 8.51
CA SER A 18 -14.33 -9.66 7.33
C SER A 18 -12.99 -8.94 7.38
N SER A 19 -12.62 -8.37 8.52
CA SER A 19 -11.42 -7.55 8.71
C SER A 19 -10.11 -8.35 8.77
N GLU A 20 -10.10 -9.50 9.45
CA GLU A 20 -8.93 -10.37 9.56
C GLU A 20 -9.38 -11.82 9.60
N ARG A 21 -8.82 -12.64 8.69
CA ARG A 21 -9.22 -14.04 8.49
C ARG A 21 -8.08 -14.87 7.94
N TYR A 22 -8.19 -16.19 8.07
CA TYR A 22 -7.27 -17.15 7.47
C TYR A 22 -8.00 -18.00 6.44
N HIS A 23 -7.45 -18.10 5.24
CA HIS A 23 -8.00 -18.91 4.14
C HIS A 23 -7.17 -20.16 3.94
N CYS A 24 -7.82 -21.30 3.77
CA CYS A 24 -7.12 -22.49 3.33
C CYS A 24 -6.71 -22.34 1.85
N VAL A 25 -5.42 -22.53 1.57
CA VAL A 25 -4.83 -22.49 0.23
C VAL A 25 -5.41 -23.61 -0.64
N ALA A 26 -5.68 -24.78 -0.05
CA ALA A 26 -6.27 -25.91 -0.76
C ALA A 26 -7.78 -25.71 -1.04
N LYS A 27 -8.51 -24.98 -0.17
CA LYS A 27 -9.95 -24.71 -0.33
C LYS A 27 -10.31 -23.31 0.20
N PRO A 28 -10.51 -22.31 -0.69
CA PRO A 28 -10.76 -20.93 -0.28
C PRO A 28 -12.12 -20.73 0.41
N GLU A 29 -13.04 -21.69 0.31
CA GLU A 29 -14.29 -21.72 1.08
C GLU A 29 -14.08 -21.97 2.58
N VAL A 30 -12.93 -22.56 2.95
CA VAL A 30 -12.58 -22.83 4.35
C VAL A 30 -11.88 -21.61 4.93
N VAL A 31 -12.65 -20.82 5.67
CA VAL A 31 -12.18 -19.61 6.36
C VAL A 31 -12.30 -19.78 7.85
N ILE A 32 -11.21 -19.49 8.58
CA ILE A 32 -11.20 -19.53 10.05
C ILE A 32 -10.78 -18.17 10.63
N CYS A 33 -11.25 -17.91 11.84
CA CYS A 33 -10.89 -16.70 12.57
C CYS A 33 -9.48 -16.80 13.17
N PRO A 34 -8.83 -15.66 13.45
CA PRO A 34 -7.50 -15.62 14.08
C PRO A 34 -7.42 -16.39 15.39
N ALA A 35 -8.51 -16.40 16.18
CA ALA A 35 -8.58 -17.13 17.44
C ALA A 35 -8.47 -18.65 17.26
N LYS A 36 -9.13 -19.21 16.24
CA LYS A 36 -9.07 -20.65 15.93
C LYS A 36 -7.71 -21.05 15.39
N TYR A 37 -7.15 -20.22 14.52
CA TYR A 37 -5.80 -20.41 14.02
C TYR A 37 -4.76 -20.38 15.16
N ALA A 38 -4.82 -19.39 16.05
CA ALA A 38 -3.91 -19.26 17.20
C ALA A 38 -4.04 -20.40 18.22
N SER A 39 -5.26 -20.93 18.41
CA SER A 39 -5.48 -22.10 19.27
C SER A 39 -5.01 -23.42 18.66
N GLY A 40 -4.66 -23.46 17.37
CA GLY A 40 -4.38 -24.69 16.64
C GLY A 40 -5.61 -25.57 16.42
N ASP A 41 -6.81 -25.05 16.69
CA ASP A 41 -8.10 -25.73 16.50
C ASP A 41 -8.51 -25.55 15.04
N LEU A 42 -7.91 -26.36 14.16
CA LEU A 42 -8.05 -26.26 12.71
C LEU A 42 -8.97 -27.36 12.16
N PRO A 43 -9.78 -27.09 11.13
CA PRO A 43 -10.62 -28.10 10.53
C PRO A 43 -9.77 -29.17 9.83
N ALA A 44 -9.95 -30.43 10.23
CA ALA A 44 -9.33 -31.56 9.53
C ALA A 44 -9.84 -31.67 8.07
N PRO A 45 -9.01 -32.10 7.11
CA PRO A 45 -7.65 -32.62 7.25
C PRO A 45 -6.53 -31.55 7.18
N TYR A 46 -6.86 -30.26 7.31
CA TYR A 46 -5.91 -29.18 7.09
C TYR A 46 -5.07 -28.90 8.34
N THR A 47 -3.87 -28.36 8.12
CA THR A 47 -2.90 -27.97 9.14
C THR A 47 -2.60 -26.48 9.06
N ALA A 48 -1.88 -25.92 10.04
CA ALA A 48 -1.59 -24.48 10.07
C ALA A 48 -0.86 -23.99 8.80
N GLY A 49 -0.05 -24.85 8.18
CA GLY A 49 0.67 -24.53 6.94
C GLY A 49 -0.23 -24.37 5.71
N ASP A 50 -1.46 -24.87 5.76
CA ASP A 50 -2.43 -24.74 4.68
C ASP A 50 -3.17 -23.40 4.74
N PHE A 51 -2.99 -22.58 5.77
CA PHE A 51 -3.74 -21.35 5.97
C PHE A 51 -2.90 -20.09 5.73
N VAL A 52 -3.42 -19.18 4.92
CA VAL A 52 -2.83 -17.86 4.69
C VAL A 52 -3.65 -16.77 5.39
N LYS A 53 -2.96 -15.89 6.11
CA LYS A 53 -3.58 -14.73 6.76
C LYS A 53 -3.96 -13.71 5.70
N VAL A 54 -5.24 -13.38 5.63
CA VAL A 54 -5.80 -12.32 4.79
C VAL A 54 -6.41 -11.27 5.71
N VAL A 55 -5.73 -10.15 5.82
CA VAL A 55 -6.33 -8.93 6.33
C VAL A 55 -7.13 -8.31 5.20
N LYS A 56 -8.37 -7.88 5.46
CA LYS A 56 -8.90 -6.77 4.66
C LYS A 56 -8.01 -5.61 5.04
N SER A 57 -7.01 -5.35 4.20
CA SER A 57 -6.56 -4.00 4.03
C SER A 57 -7.82 -3.23 3.66
N SER A 58 -8.44 -2.58 4.64
CA SER A 58 -9.02 -1.29 4.31
C SER A 58 -7.94 -0.62 3.47
N GLU A 59 -8.28 -0.09 2.32
CA GLU A 59 -7.40 0.77 1.52
C GLU A 59 -6.75 1.93 2.34
N ALA A 60 -7.05 2.04 3.64
CA ALA A 60 -6.39 2.83 4.66
C ALA A 60 -5.24 2.15 5.46
N ASP A 61 -5.12 0.82 5.55
CA ASP A 61 -4.19 0.16 6.50
C ASP A 61 -2.97 -0.52 5.85
N ALA A 62 -3.07 -1.01 4.61
CA ALA A 62 -1.89 -1.49 3.86
C ALA A 62 -0.95 -0.37 3.37
N MET A 63 -1.36 0.89 3.55
CA MET A 63 -0.53 2.09 3.36
C MET A 63 -0.10 2.71 4.70
N SER A 64 -0.48 2.13 5.84
CA SER A 64 -0.35 2.71 7.19
C SER A 64 0.52 1.86 8.13
N VAL A 65 1.55 1.21 7.58
CA VAL A 65 2.77 0.84 8.35
C VAL A 65 3.97 1.70 7.97
N ILE A 66 3.75 2.69 7.11
CA ILE A 66 4.61 3.83 6.87
C ILE A 66 3.79 5.08 7.17
N ASP A 67 3.90 5.57 8.40
CA ASP A 67 3.49 6.91 8.81
C ASP A 67 3.80 7.92 7.67
N GLY A 68 2.75 8.42 6.98
CA GLY A 68 2.85 9.60 6.11
C GLY A 68 2.60 9.51 4.59
N VAL A 69 2.18 8.39 3.98
CA VAL A 69 1.81 8.39 2.53
C VAL A 69 0.32 8.67 2.27
N SER A 70 -0.19 9.74 2.86
CA SER A 70 -1.37 10.41 2.30
C SER A 70 -1.46 11.90 2.61
N ASP A 71 -0.42 12.52 3.17
CA ASP A 71 -0.44 13.94 3.51
C ASP A 71 0.25 14.84 2.48
N TRP A 72 0.62 14.32 1.30
CA TRP A 72 1.17 15.13 0.23
C TRP A 72 0.11 15.35 -0.83
N THR A 73 -0.40 16.57 -0.91
CA THR A 73 -1.26 16.99 -2.01
C THR A 73 -0.44 17.10 -3.31
N GLU A 74 -1.11 17.04 -4.45
CA GLU A 74 -0.48 17.28 -5.76
C GLU A 74 0.23 18.65 -5.78
N THR A 75 -0.39 19.67 -5.19
CA THR A 75 0.20 21.00 -5.03
C THR A 75 1.50 21.00 -4.23
N GLU A 76 1.56 20.26 -3.12
CA GLU A 76 2.79 20.15 -2.32
C GLU A 76 3.87 19.37 -3.04
N THR A 77 3.49 18.35 -3.81
CA THR A 77 4.43 17.59 -4.65
C THR A 77 4.99 18.48 -5.76
N LEU A 78 4.17 19.30 -6.42
CA LEU A 78 4.63 20.27 -7.42
C LEU A 78 5.60 21.28 -6.81
N ARG A 79 5.27 21.84 -5.63
CA ARG A 79 6.18 22.77 -4.92
C ARG A 79 7.50 22.13 -4.53
N LEU A 80 7.49 20.84 -4.18
CA LEU A 80 8.72 20.11 -3.90
C LEU A 80 9.59 20.03 -5.15
N LEU A 81 9.00 19.72 -6.30
CA LEU A 81 9.72 19.67 -7.59
C LEU A 81 10.25 21.06 -7.99
N GLU A 82 9.43 22.11 -7.91
CA GLU A 82 9.87 23.49 -8.16
C GLU A 82 11.01 23.92 -7.23
N GLY A 83 10.91 23.58 -5.94
CA GLY A 83 11.95 23.84 -4.96
C GLY A 83 13.25 23.12 -5.29
N LEU A 84 13.19 21.89 -5.79
CA LEU A 84 14.36 21.12 -6.25
C LEU A 84 14.97 21.70 -7.52
N GLU A 85 14.16 22.18 -8.46
CA GLU A 85 14.68 22.86 -9.65
C GLU A 85 15.40 24.16 -9.30
N GLN A 86 14.91 24.91 -8.30
CA GLN A 86 15.51 26.19 -7.90
C GLN A 86 16.70 26.06 -6.94
N HIS A 87 16.65 25.10 -6.00
CA HIS A 87 17.60 24.99 -4.90
C HIS A 87 18.41 23.68 -4.90
N ASN A 88 18.16 22.78 -5.86
CA ASN A 88 18.89 21.53 -6.06
C ASN A 88 18.98 20.66 -4.79
N GLU A 89 20.15 20.60 -4.14
CA GLU A 89 20.43 19.78 -2.95
C GLU A 89 20.28 20.53 -1.61
N ASP A 90 19.92 21.82 -1.62
CA ASP A 90 19.67 22.62 -0.42
C ASP A 90 18.28 22.34 0.18
N TRP A 91 18.11 21.14 0.76
CA TRP A 91 16.82 20.67 1.30
C TRP A 91 16.18 21.59 2.35
N THR A 92 16.98 22.42 3.02
CA THR A 92 16.49 23.45 3.95
C THR A 92 15.69 24.52 3.22
N LEU A 93 16.16 24.98 2.06
CA LEU A 93 15.47 25.96 1.21
C LEU A 93 14.31 25.32 0.46
N VAL A 94 14.47 24.06 0.03
CA VAL A 94 13.39 23.28 -0.59
C VAL A 94 12.20 23.14 0.37
N ALA A 95 12.45 22.82 1.65
CA ALA A 95 11.38 22.72 2.65
C ALA A 95 10.69 24.08 2.92
N ASP A 96 11.45 25.17 2.95
CA ASP A 96 10.90 26.53 3.05
C ASP A 96 9.99 26.86 1.85
N HIS A 97 10.34 26.38 0.65
CA HIS A 97 9.54 26.54 -0.56
C HIS A 97 8.20 25.78 -0.47
N VAL A 98 8.21 24.56 0.05
CA VAL A 98 6.99 23.74 0.24
C VAL A 98 6.08 24.34 1.32
N LYS A 99 6.67 24.99 2.35
CA LYS A 99 6.02 25.70 3.48
C LYS A 99 5.23 24.83 4.46
N THR A 100 4.74 23.68 4.02
CA THR A 100 3.86 22.80 4.79
C THR A 100 4.57 21.55 5.32
N LYS A 101 5.81 21.30 4.88
CA LYS A 101 6.56 20.07 5.14
C LYS A 101 7.98 20.37 5.60
N SER A 102 8.50 19.54 6.49
CA SER A 102 9.88 19.64 6.99
C SER A 102 10.88 19.06 5.99
N ARG A 103 12.16 19.42 6.16
CA ARG A 103 13.28 18.92 5.35
C ARG A 103 13.27 17.40 5.19
N GLU A 104 13.14 16.68 6.29
CA GLU A 104 13.14 15.21 6.31
C GLU A 104 11.97 14.64 5.52
N GLN A 105 10.79 15.25 5.63
CA GLN A 105 9.60 14.84 4.88
C GLN A 105 9.79 15.09 3.38
N CYS A 106 10.41 16.20 2.98
CA CYS A 106 10.70 16.52 1.58
C CYS A 106 11.65 15.48 0.96
N ILE A 107 12.71 15.12 1.69
CA ILE A 107 13.68 14.10 1.24
C ILE A 107 13.01 12.73 1.13
N GLN A 108 12.27 12.31 2.15
CA GLN A 108 11.58 11.02 2.17
C GLN A 108 10.53 10.91 1.05
N HIS A 109 9.78 11.97 0.79
CA HIS A 109 8.79 12.01 -0.29
C HIS A 109 9.48 11.94 -1.66
N PHE A 110 10.54 12.72 -1.88
CA PHE A 110 11.31 12.69 -3.13
C PHE A 110 11.87 11.28 -3.44
N LEU A 111 12.43 10.59 -2.44
CA LEU A 111 12.93 9.21 -2.60
C LEU A 111 11.82 8.19 -2.92
N ARG A 112 10.56 8.49 -2.54
CA ARG A 112 9.39 7.65 -2.77
C ARG A 112 8.63 8.02 -4.05
N LEU A 113 8.94 9.16 -4.68
CA LEU A 113 8.32 9.51 -5.95
C LEU A 113 8.65 8.41 -6.96
N PRO A 114 7.65 7.82 -7.63
CA PRO A 114 7.93 6.91 -8.72
C PRO A 114 8.76 7.68 -9.73
N ILE A 115 9.96 7.18 -10.03
CA ILE A 115 10.72 7.65 -11.19
C ILE A 115 9.74 7.65 -12.37
N GLU A 116 9.66 8.77 -13.08
CA GLU A 116 8.70 8.94 -14.15
C GLU A 116 9.05 7.94 -15.27
N ASP A 117 8.44 6.75 -15.23
CA ASP A 117 8.67 5.62 -16.15
C ASP A 117 8.22 5.97 -17.59
N ARG A 118 7.65 7.17 -17.78
CA ARG A 118 7.26 7.71 -19.09
C ARG A 118 8.45 7.88 -20.04
N TYR A 119 9.70 7.88 -19.56
CA TYR A 119 10.89 7.89 -20.42
C TYR A 119 11.49 6.50 -20.74
N LEU A 120 10.93 5.40 -20.20
CA LEU A 120 11.39 4.04 -20.53
C LEU A 120 10.61 3.40 -21.70
N SER A 121 9.61 4.09 -22.25
CA SER A 121 8.73 3.59 -23.33
C SER A 121 8.83 4.36 -24.65
N GLU A 122 9.86 5.18 -24.86
CA GLU A 122 10.17 5.71 -26.20
C GLU A 122 11.27 4.85 -26.84
N PRO A 123 10.97 4.04 -27.89
CA PRO A 123 12.04 3.46 -28.70
C PRO A 123 12.88 4.61 -29.27
N PRO A 124 14.22 4.47 -29.30
CA PRO A 124 15.11 5.54 -29.71
C PRO A 124 14.71 6.05 -31.09
N ALA A 125 14.62 7.38 -31.18
CA ALA A 125 14.48 8.14 -32.41
C ALA A 125 15.19 7.46 -33.58
N GLN A 126 14.41 6.92 -34.52
CA GLN A 126 14.93 6.59 -35.84
C GLN A 126 15.28 7.90 -36.52
N GLN A 127 16.57 8.26 -36.45
CA GLN A 127 17.15 9.24 -37.36
C GLN A 127 16.87 8.76 -38.79
N PRO A 128 16.27 9.59 -39.67
CA PRO A 128 16.15 9.21 -41.07
C PRO A 128 17.56 9.19 -41.69
N PRO A 129 17.94 8.14 -42.45
CA PRO A 129 19.20 8.16 -43.17
C PRO A 129 19.17 9.21 -44.29
N PRO A 130 20.34 9.78 -44.67
CA PRO A 130 20.47 10.83 -45.69
C PRO A 130 20.12 10.36 -47.10
#